data_AF-A0A9E6B7G0-F1
#
_entry.id   AF-A0A9E6B7G0-F1
#
_cell.length_a   1.000
_cell.length_b   1.000
_cell.length_c   1.000
_cell.angle_alpha   90.00
_cell.angle_beta   90.00
_cell.angle_gamma   90.00
#
_symmetry.space_group_name_H-M   'P 1'
#
loop_
_entity.id
_entity.type
_entity.pdbx_description
1 polymer ?
#
loop_
_entity_poly.entity_id
_entity_poly.type
_entity_poly.pdbx_seq_one_letter_code
_entity_poly.pdbx_strand_id
1 'polypeptide(L)'
;MLAVIGDLHMQHTAEDGIRYRDEAGVVHRMVDERNVHVRALRRFVHMLHQRARRCHARRVHLVLAGDVFEVHRSPRWFRTGHRLVRPYVWPERQRDDNPAWDALRRTVEAILADVVAENDRFFRDLRTLVEHGTYRFSEDAAERTSGEEPEWRFAGADDRPIPVQVHYVPGNHDRLVDYWPSTRRAVRRCLGMGEGQEPFPHRLDAELDHDDDRYHARVRHGHEYDKTNFPLRIAAGGGFTAQAPEYRTPSFGDYVTIDIATRLALAFRVHNACLLRQAAGDRCRELYRKLVEFDDVRPLEALGAYLLASKDAGGRDEARWLLPAIRDVFASARSNLLVGYEAARLGLGWVFGGGLISAIGSLLSLAPGWSVYPLIRAIARMVGGRGSQATAPRLAAREDGLGDAVRFMVAGHNHSPTVVPIRGENGRECFFLGPGTWRTFVERGVRAFGHVRPFGMVFVYSERESACIGREGRRFETWTGHMVPMVTTRTAEAGRLCAQPKARRIRFTRLEVVKVPRDGLRLRRSADLELALGADGAECEPFAAHVRQGESYELPARTADLDPELDGEVWCHAVEKDILFDDVLPWALQHLPRDEDGNFRRQPGALIIEDVRTRMVLHYQVEDGEGDADAAG
;
A
#
# COMPACT_ATOMS: atom_id res chain seq x y z
N MET A 1 -32.08 0.57 4.64
CA MET A 1 -31.28 1.66 4.07
C MET A 1 -29.97 1.08 3.59
N LEU A 2 -29.56 1.39 2.37
CA LEU A 2 -28.25 1.00 1.83
C LEU A 2 -27.26 2.14 2.09
N ALA A 3 -26.14 1.85 2.74
CA ALA A 3 -25.04 2.79 2.96
C ALA A 3 -23.78 2.23 2.32
N VAL A 4 -23.17 2.95 1.40
CA VAL A 4 -21.98 2.52 0.65
C VAL A 4 -20.82 3.45 0.96
N ILE A 5 -19.69 2.87 1.38
CA ILE A 5 -18.41 3.55 1.52
C ILE A 5 -17.38 2.81 0.67
N GLY A 6 -16.47 3.55 0.03
CA GLY A 6 -15.42 3.01 -0.83
C GLY A 6 -14.04 3.25 -0.24
N ASP A 7 -13.10 2.37 -0.60
CA ASP A 7 -11.65 2.56 -0.57
C ASP A 7 -11.14 3.08 0.78
N LEU A 8 -11.07 2.19 1.77
CA LEU A 8 -10.51 2.50 3.09
C LEU A 8 -8.97 2.45 3.10
N HIS A 9 -8.38 1.58 2.27
CA HIS A 9 -6.95 1.29 2.17
C HIS A 9 -6.25 1.16 3.53
N MET A 10 -6.76 0.27 4.38
CA MET A 10 -6.07 -0.09 5.62
C MET A 10 -4.77 -0.82 5.27
N GLN A 11 -3.67 -0.28 5.73
CA GLN A 11 -2.31 -0.65 5.38
C GLN A 11 -1.54 -1.14 6.61
N HIS A 12 -0.50 -1.92 6.33
CA HIS A 12 0.59 -2.19 7.26
C HIS A 12 1.68 -1.13 7.02
N THR A 13 1.82 -0.22 7.99
CA THR A 13 2.63 1.01 7.92
C THR A 13 3.75 1.03 8.94
N ALA A 14 3.79 0.09 9.89
CA ALA A 14 4.77 0.07 10.97
C ALA A 14 6.22 0.06 10.47
N GLU A 15 6.45 -0.56 9.29
CA GLU A 15 7.76 -0.66 8.65
C GLU A 15 8.14 0.57 7.80
N ASP A 16 7.23 1.50 7.52
CA ASP A 16 7.59 2.77 6.85
C ASP A 16 8.24 3.75 7.83
N GLY A 17 8.11 3.51 9.14
CA GLY A 17 8.70 4.36 10.15
C GLY A 17 10.22 4.27 10.18
N ILE A 18 10.88 5.39 10.48
CA ILE A 18 12.33 5.49 10.69
C ILE A 18 12.60 6.06 12.07
N ARG A 19 13.34 5.33 12.90
CA ARG A 19 13.96 5.87 14.12
C ARG A 19 15.28 6.53 13.76
N TYR A 20 15.60 7.70 14.31
CA TYR A 20 16.88 8.38 14.07
C TYR A 20 17.32 9.18 15.29
N ARG A 21 18.59 9.57 15.34
CA ARG A 21 19.14 10.37 16.45
C ARG A 21 19.41 11.80 15.98
N ASP A 22 18.96 12.78 16.76
CA ASP A 22 19.26 14.19 16.51
C ASP A 22 20.64 14.59 17.04
N GLU A 23 21.01 15.88 16.90
CA GLU A 23 22.30 16.42 17.36
C GLU A 23 22.47 16.33 18.89
N ALA A 24 21.37 16.36 19.63
CA ALA A 24 21.36 16.24 21.10
C ALA A 24 21.42 14.78 21.57
N GLY A 25 21.42 13.83 20.64
CA GLY A 25 21.38 12.43 20.97
C GLY A 25 19.98 11.92 21.30
N VAL A 26 18.91 12.68 21.09
CA VAL A 26 17.54 12.21 21.33
C VAL A 26 17.08 11.36 20.15
N VAL A 27 16.43 10.23 20.46
CA VAL A 27 15.88 9.35 19.44
C VAL A 27 14.48 9.81 19.07
N HIS A 28 14.28 10.04 17.78
CA HIS A 28 12.99 10.41 17.20
C HIS A 28 12.49 9.26 16.35
N ARG A 29 11.17 9.15 16.20
CA ARG A 29 10.54 8.27 15.22
C ARG A 29 9.72 9.12 14.26
N MET A 30 10.05 9.03 12.98
CA MET A 30 9.21 9.55 11.90
C MET A 30 8.23 8.45 11.49
N VAL A 31 6.93 8.72 11.57
CA VAL A 31 5.87 7.82 11.09
C VAL A 31 4.91 8.61 10.21
N ASP A 32 4.42 7.95 9.15
CA ASP A 32 3.36 8.47 8.30
C ASP A 32 2.02 7.77 8.63
N GLU A 33 1.08 8.50 9.23
CA GLU A 33 -0.24 7.96 9.59
C GLU A 33 -1.19 7.99 8.38
N ARG A 34 -1.12 6.95 7.56
CA ARG A 34 -1.92 6.80 6.33
C ARG A 34 -3.29 6.17 6.55
N ASN A 35 -3.43 5.32 7.58
CA ASN A 35 -4.64 4.58 7.87
C ASN A 35 -5.80 5.51 8.31
N VAL A 36 -7.03 5.09 7.99
CA VAL A 36 -8.23 5.80 8.43
C VAL A 36 -8.31 5.80 9.95
N HIS A 37 -8.31 6.98 10.54
CA HIS A 37 -8.40 7.11 11.99
C HIS A 37 -9.78 6.64 12.50
N VAL A 38 -9.81 5.89 13.60
CA VAL A 38 -11.04 5.32 14.20
C VAL A 38 -12.14 6.35 14.48
N ARG A 39 -11.78 7.61 14.77
CA ARG A 39 -12.74 8.72 14.93
C ARG A 39 -13.60 8.98 13.67
N ALA A 40 -13.06 8.74 12.48
CA ALA A 40 -13.81 8.85 11.23
C ALA A 40 -14.94 7.82 11.15
N LEU A 41 -14.66 6.56 11.54
CA LEU A 41 -15.66 5.52 11.66
C LEU A 41 -16.74 5.88 12.68
N ARG A 42 -16.35 6.38 13.86
CA ARG A 42 -17.33 6.78 14.89
C ARG A 42 -18.25 7.90 14.41
N ARG A 43 -17.70 8.90 13.70
CA ARG A 43 -18.49 9.97 13.07
C ARG A 43 -19.43 9.41 12.00
N PHE A 44 -18.96 8.47 11.19
CA PHE A 44 -19.78 7.76 10.20
C PHE A 44 -20.93 7.03 10.86
N VAL A 45 -20.67 6.26 11.91
CA VAL A 45 -21.70 5.52 12.67
C VAL A 45 -22.76 6.45 13.22
N HIS A 46 -22.37 7.60 13.77
CA HIS A 46 -23.33 8.61 14.23
C HIS A 46 -24.22 9.11 13.08
N MET A 47 -23.63 9.49 11.95
CA MET A 47 -24.34 9.93 10.76
C MET A 47 -25.26 8.84 10.17
N LEU A 48 -24.80 7.59 10.19
CA LEU A 48 -25.52 6.41 9.74
C LEU A 48 -26.78 6.19 10.58
N HIS A 49 -26.63 6.26 11.90
CA HIS A 49 -27.73 6.08 12.85
C HIS A 49 -28.78 7.20 12.72
N GLN A 50 -28.35 8.46 12.62
CA GLN A 50 -29.27 9.59 12.40
C GLN A 50 -30.11 9.42 11.13
N ARG A 51 -29.48 9.03 10.02
CA ARG A 51 -30.18 8.80 8.74
C ARG A 51 -31.11 7.61 8.81
N ALA A 52 -30.65 6.49 9.35
CA ALA A 52 -31.45 5.28 9.50
C ALA A 52 -32.72 5.54 10.34
N ARG A 53 -32.63 6.35 11.41
CA ARG A 53 -33.82 6.77 12.18
C ARG A 53 -34.74 7.67 11.39
N ARG A 54 -34.19 8.67 10.71
CA ARG A 54 -34.96 9.64 9.91
C ARG A 54 -35.77 8.95 8.82
N CYS A 55 -35.24 7.91 8.19
CA CYS A 55 -35.94 7.16 7.14
C CYS A 55 -36.71 5.93 7.66
N HIS A 56 -36.77 5.73 8.99
CA HIS A 56 -37.36 4.55 9.62
C HIS A 56 -36.84 3.22 9.05
N ALA A 57 -35.54 3.15 8.79
CA ALA A 57 -34.88 1.94 8.30
C ALA A 57 -35.06 0.80 9.31
N ARG A 58 -35.55 -0.34 8.84
CA ARG A 58 -35.61 -1.58 9.64
C ARG A 58 -34.23 -2.21 9.82
N ARG A 59 -33.34 -1.99 8.85
CA ARG A 59 -31.98 -2.51 8.79
C ARG A 59 -31.12 -1.57 7.96
N VAL A 60 -29.85 -1.49 8.30
CA VAL A 60 -28.82 -0.87 7.47
C VAL A 60 -28.04 -1.96 6.76
N HIS A 61 -27.91 -1.83 5.45
CA HIS A 61 -26.97 -2.61 4.65
C HIS A 61 -25.72 -1.75 4.41
N LEU A 62 -24.66 -2.02 5.16
CA LEU A 62 -23.39 -1.32 5.04
C LEU A 62 -22.52 -2.04 4.00
N VAL A 63 -22.35 -1.44 2.83
CA VAL A 63 -21.52 -1.99 1.76
C VAL A 63 -20.15 -1.33 1.79
N LEU A 64 -19.11 -2.15 1.94
CA LEU A 64 -17.72 -1.78 1.75
C LEU A 64 -17.34 -2.08 0.30
N ALA A 65 -17.33 -1.04 -0.54
CA ALA A 65 -17.15 -1.13 -1.99
C ALA A 65 -15.66 -1.09 -2.39
N GLY A 66 -14.92 -2.07 -1.89
CA GLY A 66 -13.55 -2.39 -2.29
C GLY A 66 -12.45 -1.59 -1.61
N ASP A 67 -11.23 -1.96 -1.99
CA ASP A 67 -9.94 -1.59 -1.44
C ASP A 67 -9.95 -1.30 0.07
N VAL A 68 -10.41 -2.27 0.86
CA VAL A 68 -10.42 -2.19 2.32
C VAL A 68 -9.06 -2.58 2.90
N PHE A 69 -8.47 -3.67 2.41
CA PHE A 69 -7.23 -4.26 2.89
C PHE A 69 -6.13 -4.06 1.85
N GLU A 70 -5.33 -3.02 2.03
CA GLU A 70 -4.24 -2.67 1.10
C GLU A 70 -3.02 -3.56 1.35
N VAL A 71 -3.04 -4.75 0.74
CA VAL A 71 -1.93 -5.71 0.83
C VAL A 71 -0.77 -5.34 -0.10
N HIS A 72 -1.01 -4.56 -1.17
CA HIS A 72 0.02 -4.27 -2.17
C HIS A 72 1.06 -3.24 -1.70
N ARG A 73 0.69 -2.31 -0.80
CA ARG A 73 1.62 -1.28 -0.28
C ARG A 73 2.49 -1.74 0.90
N SER A 74 2.44 -3.02 1.27
CA SER A 74 3.23 -3.52 2.41
C SER A 74 4.71 -3.67 2.07
N PRO A 75 5.63 -3.10 2.87
CA PRO A 75 7.08 -3.33 2.71
C PRO A 75 7.50 -4.80 2.78
N ARG A 76 6.67 -5.67 3.38
CA ARG A 76 6.94 -7.10 3.52
C ARG A 76 7.16 -7.85 2.22
N TRP A 77 6.67 -7.33 1.08
CA TRP A 77 6.97 -7.89 -0.23
C TRP A 77 8.49 -7.96 -0.51
N PHE A 78 9.29 -7.12 0.12
CA PHE A 78 10.74 -7.01 -0.11
C PHE A 78 11.60 -7.58 1.02
N ARG A 79 11.01 -8.24 2.02
CA ARG A 79 11.79 -8.90 3.07
C ARG A 79 12.53 -10.13 2.53
N THR A 80 13.76 -10.31 3.02
CA THR A 80 14.62 -11.45 2.68
C THR A 80 13.97 -12.78 3.05
N GLY A 81 14.31 -13.86 2.34
CA GLY A 81 13.82 -15.22 2.64
C GLY A 81 12.53 -15.62 1.93
N HIS A 82 11.72 -14.65 1.49
CA HIS A 82 10.64 -14.92 0.56
C HIS A 82 11.26 -14.99 -0.84
N ARG A 83 11.14 -16.14 -1.53
CA ARG A 83 11.36 -16.21 -2.99
C ARG A 83 10.65 -15.01 -3.62
N LEU A 84 11.11 -14.51 -4.77
CA LEU A 84 10.50 -13.42 -5.57
C LEU A 84 9.04 -13.71 -5.96
N VAL A 85 8.17 -13.82 -4.97
CA VAL A 85 6.77 -14.15 -5.11
C VAL A 85 6.07 -12.82 -5.08
N ARG A 86 5.67 -12.40 -6.26
CA ARG A 86 4.88 -11.20 -6.47
C ARG A 86 3.49 -11.62 -6.91
N PRO A 87 2.46 -10.85 -6.55
CA PRO A 87 1.08 -11.24 -6.82
C PRO A 87 0.71 -11.14 -8.30
N TYR A 88 1.58 -10.58 -9.14
CA TYR A 88 1.43 -10.48 -10.60
C TYR A 88 2.25 -11.48 -11.41
N VAL A 89 2.75 -12.56 -10.78
CA VAL A 89 3.28 -13.71 -11.53
C VAL A 89 2.11 -14.55 -12.06
N TRP A 90 2.17 -14.91 -13.36
CA TRP A 90 1.01 -15.38 -14.15
C TRP A 90 0.26 -16.63 -13.62
N PRO A 91 -1.04 -16.77 -13.97
CA PRO A 91 -1.95 -17.84 -13.50
C PRO A 91 -1.54 -19.28 -13.78
N GLU A 92 -0.72 -19.53 -14.79
CA GLU A 92 -0.25 -20.88 -15.17
C GLU A 92 0.54 -21.58 -14.04
N ARG A 93 0.95 -20.82 -13.02
CA ARG A 93 1.62 -21.27 -11.81
C ARG A 93 0.72 -21.35 -10.57
N GLN A 94 -0.59 -21.08 -10.69
CA GLN A 94 -1.53 -21.03 -9.57
C GLN A 94 -2.17 -22.39 -9.31
N ARG A 95 -1.34 -23.36 -8.90
CA ARG A 95 -1.79 -24.69 -8.48
C ARG A 95 -1.41 -24.91 -7.02
N ASP A 96 -2.25 -25.63 -6.28
CA ASP A 96 -2.03 -25.88 -4.85
C ASP A 96 -0.77 -26.70 -4.57
N ASP A 97 -0.25 -27.43 -5.56
CA ASP A 97 1.01 -28.16 -5.48
C ASP A 97 2.25 -27.29 -5.76
N ASN A 98 2.08 -26.03 -6.16
CA ASN A 98 3.21 -25.13 -6.43
C ASN A 98 3.73 -24.48 -5.14
N PRO A 99 4.98 -24.73 -4.71
CA PRO A 99 5.54 -24.12 -3.50
C PRO A 99 5.59 -22.58 -3.55
N ALA A 100 5.70 -21.99 -4.75
CA ALA A 100 5.65 -20.54 -4.91
C ALA A 100 4.25 -19.98 -4.64
N TRP A 101 3.21 -20.75 -4.95
CA TRP A 101 1.82 -20.37 -4.69
C TRP A 101 1.52 -20.37 -3.18
N ASP A 102 1.97 -21.40 -2.49
CA ASP A 102 1.86 -21.50 -1.03
C ASP A 102 2.72 -20.44 -0.30
N ALA A 103 3.89 -20.10 -0.85
CA ALA A 103 4.68 -18.96 -0.37
C ALA A 103 3.96 -17.61 -0.58
N LEU A 104 3.24 -17.42 -1.69
CA LEU A 104 2.43 -16.23 -1.91
C LEU A 104 1.33 -16.15 -0.85
N ARG A 105 0.60 -17.24 -0.65
CA ARG A 105 -0.47 -17.35 0.35
C ARG A 105 0.02 -16.93 1.73
N ARG A 106 1.12 -17.53 2.22
CA ARG A 106 1.71 -17.18 3.52
C ARG A 106 2.09 -15.71 3.62
N THR A 107 2.63 -15.15 2.53
CA THR A 107 3.03 -13.73 2.49
C THR A 107 1.79 -12.84 2.61
N VAL A 108 0.73 -13.14 1.87
CA VAL A 108 -0.55 -12.40 1.95
C VAL A 108 -1.19 -12.55 3.33
N GLU A 109 -1.21 -13.76 3.90
CA GLU A 109 -1.72 -14.00 5.26
C GLU A 109 -0.97 -13.19 6.31
N ALA A 110 0.36 -13.14 6.20
CA ALA A 110 1.21 -12.37 7.10
C ALA A 110 0.92 -10.86 6.97
N ILE A 111 0.86 -10.33 5.75
CA ILE A 111 0.54 -8.91 5.50
C ILE A 111 -0.85 -8.57 6.03
N LEU A 112 -1.85 -9.39 5.72
CA LEU A 112 -3.22 -9.18 6.20
C LEU A 112 -3.29 -9.20 7.73
N ALA A 113 -2.56 -10.09 8.39
CA ALA A 113 -2.48 -10.11 9.85
C ALA A 113 -1.93 -8.81 10.42
N ASP A 114 -0.88 -8.22 9.82
CA ASP A 114 -0.36 -6.94 10.29
C ASP A 114 -1.31 -5.77 10.00
N VAL A 115 -1.95 -5.75 8.83
CA VAL A 115 -2.98 -4.75 8.49
C VAL A 115 -4.08 -4.78 9.56
N VAL A 116 -4.55 -5.97 9.93
CA VAL A 116 -5.57 -6.14 10.97
C VAL A 116 -5.04 -5.70 12.34
N ALA A 117 -3.82 -6.09 12.71
CA ALA A 117 -3.23 -5.74 14.00
C ALA A 117 -3.06 -4.22 14.17
N GLU A 118 -2.52 -3.53 13.16
CA GLU A 118 -2.35 -2.06 13.19
C GLU A 118 -3.68 -1.31 13.23
N ASN A 119 -4.74 -1.90 12.67
CA ASN A 119 -6.06 -1.28 12.57
C ASN A 119 -7.10 -1.94 13.51
N ASP A 120 -6.67 -2.67 14.54
CA ASP A 120 -7.57 -3.47 15.37
C ASP A 120 -8.65 -2.62 16.04
N ARG A 121 -8.31 -1.41 16.49
CA ARG A 121 -9.30 -0.47 17.07
C ARG A 121 -10.43 -0.14 16.10
N PHE A 122 -10.10 0.09 14.82
CA PHE A 122 -11.10 0.36 13.79
C PHE A 122 -11.99 -0.88 13.57
N PHE A 123 -11.38 -2.05 13.37
CA PHE A 123 -12.13 -3.28 13.11
C PHE A 123 -12.96 -3.73 14.32
N ARG A 124 -12.49 -3.49 15.54
CA ARG A 124 -13.23 -3.75 16.77
C ARG A 124 -14.47 -2.88 16.85
N ASP A 125 -14.34 -1.56 16.67
CA ASP A 125 -15.48 -0.64 16.67
C ASP A 125 -16.49 -0.99 15.55
N LEU A 126 -16.02 -1.44 14.38
CA LEU A 126 -16.88 -1.92 13.30
C LEU A 126 -17.63 -3.20 13.68
N ARG A 127 -16.97 -4.19 14.29
CA ARG A 127 -17.65 -5.41 14.77
C ARG A 127 -18.71 -5.10 15.81
N THR A 128 -18.39 -4.24 16.77
CA THR A 128 -19.34 -3.78 17.80
C THR A 128 -20.58 -3.14 17.18
N LEU A 129 -20.42 -2.33 16.12
CA LEU A 129 -21.55 -1.77 15.36
C LEU A 129 -22.44 -2.88 14.77
N VAL A 130 -21.83 -3.89 14.14
CA VAL A 130 -22.55 -4.99 13.47
C VAL A 130 -23.28 -5.88 14.47
N GLU A 131 -22.64 -6.21 15.58
CA GLU A 131 -23.18 -7.09 16.61
C GLU A 131 -24.35 -6.47 17.38
N HIS A 132 -24.30 -5.16 17.66
CA HIS A 132 -25.25 -4.52 18.56
C HIS A 132 -26.25 -3.55 17.90
N GLY A 133 -25.99 -3.07 16.68
CA GLY A 133 -26.91 -2.19 15.94
C GLY A 133 -27.24 -0.83 16.59
N THR A 134 -26.64 -0.49 17.73
CA THR A 134 -26.79 0.81 18.41
C THR A 134 -25.42 1.37 18.78
N TYR A 135 -25.29 2.70 18.72
CA TYR A 135 -24.15 3.38 19.33
C TYR A 135 -24.49 4.80 19.80
N ARG A 136 -24.08 5.17 21.03
CA ARG A 136 -24.00 6.57 21.48
C ARG A 136 -22.55 6.93 21.77
N PHE A 137 -22.08 7.96 21.07
CA PHE A 137 -20.87 8.68 21.39
C PHE A 137 -21.18 9.65 22.54
N SER A 138 -20.46 9.54 23.66
CA SER A 138 -20.50 10.56 24.70
C SER A 138 -19.45 11.61 24.35
N GLU A 139 -19.87 12.77 23.83
CA GLU A 139 -18.97 13.91 23.59
C GLU A 139 -18.30 14.37 24.90
N ASP A 140 -19.01 14.26 26.04
CA ASP A 140 -18.55 14.66 27.37
C ASP A 140 -17.30 13.91 27.87
N ALA A 141 -16.98 12.75 27.29
CA ALA A 141 -15.81 11.97 27.66
C ALA A 141 -14.57 12.29 26.79
N ALA A 142 -14.75 12.95 25.64
CA ALA A 142 -13.63 13.31 24.76
C ALA A 142 -12.97 14.64 25.14
N GLU A 143 -13.67 15.53 25.86
CA GLU A 143 -13.13 16.80 26.36
C GLU A 143 -12.47 16.70 27.74
N ARG A 144 -12.62 15.58 28.46
CA ARG A 144 -11.92 15.36 29.73
C ARG A 144 -10.48 14.98 29.45
N THR A 145 -9.58 15.92 29.72
CA THR A 145 -8.11 15.91 29.59
C THR A 145 -7.36 14.82 30.38
N SER A 146 -7.98 13.72 30.78
CA SER A 146 -7.39 12.73 31.69
C SER A 146 -6.82 11.49 31.01
N GLY A 147 -6.53 11.46 29.70
CA GLY A 147 -5.94 10.28 29.05
C GLY A 147 -6.77 8.98 29.13
N GLU A 148 -7.95 9.03 29.77
CA GLU A 148 -8.93 7.97 29.84
C GLU A 148 -9.68 7.94 28.52
N GLU A 149 -9.69 6.79 27.85
CA GLU A 149 -10.43 6.64 26.61
C GLU A 149 -11.94 6.80 26.90
N PRO A 150 -12.68 7.52 26.04
CA PRO A 150 -14.11 7.73 26.25
C PRO A 150 -14.85 6.39 26.37
N GLU A 151 -15.59 6.24 27.46
CA GLU A 151 -16.33 5.02 27.78
C GLU A 151 -17.56 4.90 26.87
N TRP A 152 -17.72 3.73 26.27
CA TRP A 152 -18.82 3.39 25.36
C TRP A 152 -20.07 3.09 26.18
N ARG A 153 -21.19 3.80 25.94
CA ARG A 153 -22.46 3.49 26.60
C ARG A 153 -23.51 3.07 25.58
N PHE A 154 -24.14 1.93 25.83
CA PHE A 154 -25.34 1.52 25.13
C PHE A 154 -26.42 2.58 25.33
N ALA A 155 -27.17 2.81 24.26
CA ALA A 155 -28.15 3.86 24.23
C ALA A 155 -29.30 3.61 25.24
N GLY A 156 -29.92 4.67 25.75
CA GLY A 156 -31.02 4.57 26.73
C GLY A 156 -32.26 3.86 26.17
N ALA A 157 -33.26 3.63 27.03
CA ALA A 157 -34.44 2.79 26.75
C ALA A 157 -35.25 3.12 25.47
N ASP A 158 -35.13 4.34 24.93
CA ASP A 158 -35.83 4.78 23.70
C ASP A 158 -35.03 4.56 22.39
N ASP A 159 -33.77 4.14 22.47
CA ASP A 159 -32.91 3.90 21.31
C ASP A 159 -32.93 2.43 20.91
N ARG A 160 -33.94 2.06 20.11
CA ARG A 160 -33.99 0.73 19.52
C ARG A 160 -32.78 0.51 18.61
N PRO A 161 -32.07 -0.65 18.73
CA PRO A 161 -31.01 -1.02 17.80
C PRO A 161 -31.56 -1.13 16.38
N ILE A 162 -30.79 -0.58 15.43
CA ILE A 162 -31.02 -0.75 14.01
C ILE A 162 -30.00 -1.78 13.54
N PRO A 163 -30.41 -3.02 13.22
CA PRO A 163 -29.51 -4.05 12.74
C PRO A 163 -28.66 -3.55 11.58
N VAL A 164 -27.37 -3.84 11.63
CA VAL A 164 -26.42 -3.53 10.55
C VAL A 164 -25.95 -4.84 9.93
N GLN A 165 -26.09 -4.97 8.62
CA GLN A 165 -25.56 -6.08 7.85
C GLN A 165 -24.44 -5.56 6.95
N VAL A 166 -23.23 -6.09 7.13
CA VAL A 166 -22.09 -5.74 6.28
C VAL A 166 -22.09 -6.59 5.02
N HIS A 167 -21.91 -5.93 3.89
CA HIS A 167 -21.61 -6.52 2.59
C HIS A 167 -20.23 -6.05 2.16
N TYR A 168 -19.44 -6.93 1.58
CA TYR A 168 -18.10 -6.61 1.11
C TYR A 168 -17.97 -7.00 -0.35
N VAL A 169 -17.60 -6.01 -1.17
CA VAL A 169 -17.35 -6.17 -2.61
C VAL A 169 -15.87 -5.86 -2.83
N PRO A 170 -14.99 -6.87 -2.98
CA PRO A 170 -13.55 -6.65 -3.07
C PRO A 170 -13.17 -5.75 -4.25
N GLY A 171 -12.20 -4.86 -4.03
CA GLY A 171 -11.56 -4.09 -5.09
C GLY A 171 -10.34 -4.79 -5.70
N ASN A 172 -9.62 -4.10 -6.59
CA ASN A 172 -8.43 -4.69 -7.23
C ASN A 172 -7.29 -4.88 -6.22
N HIS A 173 -7.19 -4.05 -5.18
CA HIS A 173 -6.19 -4.21 -4.12
C HIS A 173 -6.56 -5.33 -3.13
N ASP A 174 -7.84 -5.66 -3.05
CA ASP A 174 -8.35 -6.72 -2.18
C ASP A 174 -8.35 -8.11 -2.83
N ARG A 175 -8.08 -8.23 -4.13
CA ARG A 175 -8.25 -9.51 -4.85
C ARG A 175 -7.53 -10.70 -4.21
N LEU A 176 -6.38 -10.44 -3.57
CA LEU A 176 -5.59 -11.47 -2.90
C LEU A 176 -6.22 -11.94 -1.59
N VAL A 177 -6.96 -11.06 -0.89
CA VAL A 177 -7.67 -11.46 0.33
C VAL A 177 -8.90 -12.32 0.03
N ASP A 178 -9.44 -12.23 -1.19
CA ASP A 178 -10.50 -13.12 -1.67
C ASP A 178 -9.97 -14.45 -2.24
N TYR A 179 -8.66 -14.61 -2.44
CA TYR A 179 -8.16 -15.81 -3.13
C TYR A 179 -8.24 -17.08 -2.28
N TRP A 180 -7.81 -17.03 -1.02
CA TRP A 180 -7.72 -18.22 -0.15
C TRP A 180 -8.82 -18.27 0.91
N PRO A 181 -9.32 -19.47 1.27
CA PRO A 181 -10.28 -19.63 2.37
C PRO A 181 -9.83 -19.01 3.69
N SER A 182 -8.54 -19.09 4.02
CA SER A 182 -7.94 -18.53 5.23
C SER A 182 -8.03 -17.02 5.29
N THR A 183 -7.68 -16.32 4.21
CA THR A 183 -7.78 -14.86 4.12
C THR A 183 -9.23 -14.40 4.14
N ARG A 184 -10.14 -15.12 3.46
CA ARG A 184 -11.59 -14.83 3.52
C ARG A 184 -12.18 -14.97 4.92
N ARG A 185 -11.78 -16.00 5.68
CA ARG A 185 -12.17 -16.14 7.10
C ARG A 185 -11.69 -14.96 7.94
N ALA A 186 -10.42 -14.57 7.77
CA ALA A 186 -9.84 -13.45 8.48
C ALA A 186 -10.59 -12.13 8.19
N VAL A 187 -10.87 -11.85 6.92
CA VAL A 187 -11.65 -10.69 6.50
C VAL A 187 -13.06 -10.70 7.09
N ARG A 188 -13.81 -11.81 6.94
CA ARG A 188 -15.18 -11.92 7.48
C ARG A 188 -15.23 -11.70 8.99
N ARG A 189 -14.27 -12.27 9.72
CA ARG A 189 -14.13 -12.05 11.16
C ARG A 189 -13.90 -10.57 11.46
N CYS A 190 -12.96 -9.91 10.77
CA CYS A 190 -12.65 -8.50 11.01
C CYS A 190 -13.83 -7.57 10.73
N LEU A 191 -14.64 -7.90 9.73
CA LEU A 191 -15.80 -7.12 9.29
C LEU A 191 -17.12 -7.48 10.00
N GLY A 192 -17.11 -8.47 10.91
CA GLY A 192 -18.33 -8.91 11.61
C GLY A 192 -19.34 -9.68 10.74
N MET A 193 -18.90 -10.27 9.62
CA MET A 193 -19.79 -10.94 8.65
C MET A 193 -20.16 -12.39 8.99
N GLY A 194 -19.82 -12.86 10.19
CA GLY A 194 -19.95 -14.26 10.59
C GLY A 194 -18.87 -15.19 10.03
N GLU A 195 -18.94 -16.48 10.39
CA GLU A 195 -17.99 -17.48 9.88
C GLU A 195 -18.36 -17.88 8.45
N GLY A 196 -17.35 -17.98 7.58
CA GLY A 196 -17.56 -18.38 6.19
C GLY A 196 -16.26 -18.43 5.41
N GLN A 197 -16.28 -19.20 4.31
CA GLN A 197 -15.12 -19.35 3.43
C GLN A 197 -15.48 -19.15 1.96
N GLU A 198 -16.73 -18.81 1.66
CA GLU A 198 -17.16 -18.57 0.30
C GLU A 198 -16.51 -17.30 -0.26
N PRO A 199 -16.13 -17.30 -1.55
CA PRO A 199 -15.71 -16.10 -2.27
C PRO A 199 -16.67 -14.94 -2.04
N PHE A 200 -16.12 -13.75 -1.93
CA PHE A 200 -16.92 -12.53 -1.85
C PHE A 200 -17.51 -12.19 -3.22
N PRO A 201 -18.72 -11.63 -3.27
CA PRO A 201 -19.31 -11.21 -4.53
C PRO A 201 -18.60 -9.97 -5.08
N HIS A 202 -18.40 -9.92 -6.40
CA HIS A 202 -17.82 -8.73 -7.07
C HIS A 202 -18.87 -7.69 -7.47
N ARG A 203 -20.15 -8.01 -7.26
CA ARG A 203 -21.28 -7.09 -7.43
C ARG A 203 -22.33 -7.38 -6.37
N LEU A 204 -23.02 -6.35 -5.91
CA LEU A 204 -24.21 -6.47 -5.09
C LEU A 204 -25.37 -5.82 -5.84
N ASP A 205 -26.31 -6.64 -6.31
CA ASP A 205 -27.59 -6.17 -6.82
C ASP A 205 -28.54 -6.09 -5.62
N ALA A 206 -28.91 -4.88 -5.23
CA ALA A 206 -29.68 -4.62 -4.02
C ALA A 206 -31.19 -4.87 -4.23
N GLU A 207 -31.52 -6.06 -4.73
CA GLU A 207 -32.82 -6.72 -4.55
C GLU A 207 -32.73 -7.55 -3.26
N LEU A 208 -32.55 -6.88 -2.13
CA LEU A 208 -32.34 -7.56 -0.85
C LEU A 208 -33.68 -8.12 -0.38
N ASP A 209 -33.68 -9.41 -0.08
CA ASP A 209 -34.81 -10.36 -0.05
C ASP A 209 -35.79 -10.20 1.14
N HIS A 210 -36.09 -8.96 1.53
CA HIS A 210 -36.99 -8.69 2.65
C HIS A 210 -38.05 -7.66 2.28
N ASP A 211 -39.31 -8.10 2.28
CA ASP A 211 -40.55 -7.30 2.38
C ASP A 211 -40.52 -5.96 1.61
N ASP A 212 -40.61 -6.01 0.28
CA ASP A 212 -40.83 -4.87 -0.62
C ASP A 212 -39.74 -3.75 -0.63
N ASP A 213 -38.62 -3.89 0.08
CA ASP A 213 -37.56 -2.88 0.12
C ASP A 213 -36.58 -3.01 -1.07
N ARG A 214 -37.03 -2.64 -2.28
CA ARG A 214 -36.16 -2.54 -3.46
C ARG A 214 -35.40 -1.21 -3.47
N TYR A 215 -34.07 -1.28 -3.49
CA TYR A 215 -33.21 -0.08 -3.57
C TYR A 215 -32.92 0.35 -5.01
N HIS A 216 -33.14 -0.52 -6.00
CA HIS A 216 -32.75 -0.32 -7.40
C HIS A 216 -31.28 0.11 -7.55
N ALA A 217 -30.40 -0.44 -6.70
CA ALA A 217 -28.98 -0.12 -6.70
C ALA A 217 -28.15 -1.34 -7.09
N ARG A 218 -27.14 -1.12 -7.93
CA ARG A 218 -26.05 -2.06 -8.18
C ARG A 218 -24.78 -1.47 -7.61
N VAL A 219 -24.10 -2.20 -6.73
CA VAL A 219 -22.82 -1.77 -6.15
C VAL A 219 -21.70 -2.63 -6.71
N ARG A 220 -20.64 -1.96 -7.17
CA ARG A 220 -19.37 -2.54 -7.60
C ARG A 220 -18.23 -1.79 -6.92
N HIS A 221 -17.01 -2.32 -7.00
CA HIS A 221 -15.84 -1.51 -6.67
C HIS A 221 -15.58 -0.49 -7.79
N GLY A 222 -15.63 -0.86 -9.07
CA GLY A 222 -15.49 0.07 -10.20
C GLY A 222 -14.17 -0.02 -10.96
N HIS A 223 -13.18 -0.77 -10.44
CA HIS A 223 -11.94 -1.08 -11.17
C HIS A 223 -12.21 -1.72 -12.53
N GLU A 224 -13.35 -2.41 -12.69
CA GLU A 224 -13.86 -2.95 -13.94
C GLU A 224 -13.91 -1.94 -15.08
N TYR A 225 -14.10 -0.65 -14.74
CA TYR A 225 -14.16 0.45 -15.69
C TYR A 225 -12.81 1.13 -15.92
N ASP A 226 -11.76 0.65 -15.28
CA ASP A 226 -10.39 1.11 -15.43
C ASP A 226 -9.53 0.07 -16.17
N LYS A 227 -9.13 0.43 -17.38
CA LYS A 227 -8.27 -0.40 -18.23
C LYS A 227 -6.91 -0.75 -17.60
N THR A 228 -6.40 0.02 -16.65
CA THR A 228 -5.11 -0.25 -16.00
C THR A 228 -5.24 -1.12 -14.76
N ASN A 229 -6.40 -1.07 -14.10
CA ASN A 229 -6.69 -1.79 -12.86
C ASN A 229 -7.61 -3.01 -13.04
N PHE A 230 -8.06 -3.27 -14.27
CA PHE A 230 -8.76 -4.49 -14.64
C PHE A 230 -8.15 -5.15 -15.88
N PRO A 231 -7.90 -6.46 -15.85
CA PRO A 231 -7.17 -7.16 -16.92
C PRO A 231 -8.01 -7.31 -18.21
N LEU A 232 -9.34 -7.40 -18.09
CA LEU A 232 -10.21 -7.53 -19.26
C LEU A 232 -10.48 -6.19 -19.94
N ARG A 233 -10.57 -6.22 -21.28
CA ARG A 233 -11.11 -5.10 -22.05
C ARG A 233 -12.61 -5.28 -22.19
N ILE A 234 -13.39 -4.33 -21.66
CA ILE A 234 -14.81 -4.24 -22.01
C ILE A 234 -14.89 -3.87 -23.50
N ALA A 235 -15.39 -4.78 -24.32
CA ALA A 235 -15.57 -4.55 -25.74
C ALA A 235 -16.48 -3.33 -25.98
N ALA A 236 -16.25 -2.60 -27.08
CA ALA A 236 -17.13 -1.51 -27.45
C ALA A 236 -18.53 -2.06 -27.75
N GLY A 237 -19.52 -1.70 -26.92
CA GLY A 237 -20.92 -2.09 -27.10
C GLY A 237 -21.34 -3.42 -26.47
N GLY A 238 -20.46 -4.11 -25.73
CA GLY A 238 -20.83 -5.30 -24.94
C GLY A 238 -21.20 -4.95 -23.50
N GLY A 239 -22.18 -5.66 -22.93
CA GLY A 239 -22.47 -5.67 -21.49
C GLY A 239 -21.30 -6.25 -20.70
N PHE A 240 -21.29 -6.03 -19.38
CA PHE A 240 -20.19 -6.47 -18.52
C PHE A 240 -20.37 -7.93 -18.09
N THR A 241 -19.57 -8.85 -18.63
CA THR A 241 -19.72 -10.31 -18.45
C THR A 241 -18.57 -10.99 -17.69
N ALA A 242 -17.70 -10.23 -17.02
CA ALA A 242 -16.55 -10.83 -16.34
C ALA A 242 -16.99 -11.87 -15.30
N GLN A 243 -16.34 -13.03 -15.32
CA GLN A 243 -16.56 -14.08 -14.35
C GLN A 243 -15.63 -13.91 -13.14
N ALA A 244 -15.85 -14.72 -12.09
CA ALA A 244 -15.04 -14.66 -10.87
C ALA A 244 -13.53 -14.86 -11.08
N PRO A 245 -13.04 -15.73 -11.99
CA PRO A 245 -11.61 -15.89 -12.23
C PRO A 245 -10.89 -14.61 -12.69
N GLU A 246 -11.57 -13.74 -13.44
CA GLU A 246 -10.96 -12.54 -14.01
C GLU A 246 -10.70 -11.45 -12.96
N TYR A 247 -11.51 -11.37 -11.91
CA TYR A 247 -11.25 -10.50 -10.75
C TYR A 247 -10.02 -10.92 -9.93
N ARG A 248 -9.58 -12.16 -10.08
CA ARG A 248 -8.37 -12.67 -9.43
C ARG A 248 -7.12 -12.49 -10.27
N THR A 249 -7.29 -12.13 -11.54
CA THR A 249 -6.19 -11.93 -12.47
C THR A 249 -5.43 -10.64 -12.10
N PRO A 250 -4.09 -10.66 -12.08
CA PRO A 250 -3.31 -9.50 -11.73
C PRO A 250 -3.57 -8.31 -12.65
N SER A 251 -3.51 -7.11 -12.08
CA SER A 251 -3.60 -5.86 -12.83
C SER A 251 -2.22 -5.21 -12.99
N PHE A 252 -2.07 -4.28 -13.94
CA PHE A 252 -0.84 -3.50 -14.04
C PHE A 252 -0.64 -2.59 -12.80
N GLY A 253 -1.74 -2.13 -12.20
CA GLY A 253 -1.73 -1.37 -10.95
C GLY A 253 -1.02 -2.09 -9.81
N ASP A 254 -1.13 -3.42 -9.73
CA ASP A 254 -0.45 -4.23 -8.71
C ASP A 254 1.08 -4.10 -8.83
N TYR A 255 1.59 -4.17 -10.07
CA TYR A 255 3.01 -4.00 -10.36
C TYR A 255 3.49 -2.60 -10.01
N VAL A 256 2.74 -1.57 -10.41
CA VAL A 256 3.06 -0.18 -10.07
C VAL A 256 3.11 0.01 -8.55
N THR A 257 2.12 -0.48 -7.82
CA THR A 257 2.03 -0.28 -6.37
C THR A 257 3.20 -0.95 -5.64
N ILE A 258 3.53 -2.19 -6.03
CA ILE A 258 4.57 -2.98 -5.35
C ILE A 258 5.97 -2.63 -5.87
N ASP A 259 6.24 -2.87 -7.15
CA ASP A 259 7.59 -2.82 -7.73
C ASP A 259 8.01 -1.43 -8.23
N ILE A 260 7.10 -0.45 -8.26
CA ILE A 260 7.45 0.95 -8.50
C ILE A 260 7.35 1.74 -7.20
N ALA A 261 6.15 1.96 -6.64
CA ALA A 261 5.96 2.88 -5.52
C ALA A 261 6.65 2.36 -4.24
N THR A 262 6.31 1.16 -3.79
CA THR A 262 6.87 0.58 -2.55
C THR A 262 8.37 0.30 -2.71
N ARG A 263 8.78 -0.29 -3.84
CA ARG A 263 10.19 -0.54 -4.14
C ARG A 263 11.04 0.73 -4.15
N LEU A 264 10.55 1.81 -4.74
CA LEU A 264 11.30 3.08 -4.82
C LEU A 264 11.60 3.63 -3.42
N ALA A 265 10.62 3.62 -2.53
CA ALA A 265 10.81 4.08 -1.14
C ALA A 265 11.83 3.19 -0.39
N LEU A 266 11.73 1.86 -0.53
CA LEU A 266 12.64 0.95 0.16
C LEU A 266 14.06 0.96 -0.43
N ALA A 267 14.20 1.00 -1.74
CA ALA A 267 15.50 1.16 -2.40
C ALA A 267 16.17 2.47 -1.94
N PHE A 268 15.39 3.57 -1.87
CA PHE A 268 15.88 4.84 -1.34
C PHE A 268 16.34 4.70 0.12
N ARG A 269 15.55 4.00 0.95
CA ARG A 269 15.88 3.74 2.36
C ARG A 269 17.19 2.99 2.52
N VAL A 270 17.41 1.93 1.73
CA VAL A 270 18.66 1.15 1.77
C VAL A 270 19.85 2.00 1.32
N HIS A 271 19.74 2.68 0.17
CA HIS A 271 20.86 3.46 -0.38
C HIS A 271 21.21 4.70 0.44
N ASN A 272 20.32 5.17 1.31
CA ASN A 272 20.53 6.34 2.16
C ASN A 272 20.40 6.01 3.65
N ALA A 273 20.57 4.75 4.04
CA ALA A 273 20.31 4.27 5.40
C ALA A 273 21.07 5.08 6.46
N CYS A 274 22.37 5.28 6.24
CA CYS A 274 23.24 6.11 7.10
C CYS A 274 22.69 7.52 7.30
N LEU A 275 22.44 8.23 6.18
CA LEU A 275 21.97 9.61 6.23
C LEU A 275 20.60 9.74 6.88
N LEU A 276 19.70 8.78 6.66
CA LEU A 276 18.36 8.78 7.28
C LEU A 276 18.40 8.69 8.81
N ARG A 277 19.47 8.10 9.38
CA ARG A 277 19.64 7.92 10.83
C ARG A 277 20.43 9.05 11.51
N GLN A 278 21.10 9.90 10.74
CA GLN A 278 21.91 11.00 11.23
C GLN A 278 21.11 12.29 11.42
N ALA A 279 21.56 13.16 12.30
CA ALA A 279 20.93 14.46 12.55
C ALA A 279 20.80 15.31 11.26
N ALA A 280 21.86 15.36 10.45
CA ALA A 280 21.89 16.09 9.17
C ALA A 280 20.91 15.54 8.10
N GLY A 281 20.24 14.43 8.37
CA GLY A 281 19.36 13.71 7.45
C GLY A 281 17.97 14.30 7.23
N ASP A 282 17.60 15.46 7.77
CA ASP A 282 16.22 15.98 7.73
C ASP A 282 15.64 16.06 6.32
N ARG A 283 16.40 16.60 5.36
CA ARG A 283 15.97 16.69 3.96
C ARG A 283 15.83 15.32 3.31
N CYS A 284 16.69 14.37 3.68
CA CYS A 284 16.64 13.00 3.18
C CYS A 284 15.41 12.26 3.73
N ARG A 285 15.10 12.44 5.02
CA ARG A 285 13.90 11.92 5.68
C ARG A 285 12.62 12.49 5.08
N GLU A 286 12.59 13.80 4.82
CA GLU A 286 11.46 14.45 4.15
C GLU A 286 11.25 13.90 2.73
N LEU A 287 12.32 13.68 1.97
CA LEU A 287 12.22 13.05 0.65
C LEU A 287 11.71 11.61 0.75
N TYR A 288 12.23 10.82 1.69
CA TYR A 288 11.75 9.46 1.95
C TYR A 288 10.26 9.43 2.27
N ARG A 289 9.79 10.34 3.13
CA ARG A 289 8.36 10.48 3.44
C ARG A 289 7.52 10.71 2.19
N LYS A 290 7.94 11.63 1.33
CA LYS A 290 7.25 11.89 0.06
C LYS A 290 7.23 10.67 -0.87
N LEU A 291 8.24 9.80 -0.80
CA LEU A 291 8.26 8.53 -1.54
C LEU A 291 7.30 7.50 -0.93
N VAL A 292 7.14 7.44 0.39
CA VAL A 292 6.12 6.59 1.04
C VAL A 292 4.70 7.01 0.62
N GLU A 293 4.48 8.30 0.43
CA GLU A 293 3.23 8.92 -0.03
C GLU A 293 3.09 8.95 -1.57
N PHE A 294 4.01 8.32 -2.32
CA PHE A 294 4.08 8.41 -3.78
C PHE A 294 2.74 8.12 -4.47
N ASP A 295 2.07 7.05 -4.05
CA ASP A 295 0.80 6.60 -4.63
C ASP A 295 -0.41 7.42 -4.14
N ASP A 296 -0.20 8.33 -3.19
CA ASP A 296 -1.23 9.20 -2.61
C ASP A 296 -1.31 10.56 -3.34
N VAL A 297 -0.36 10.89 -4.23
CA VAL A 297 -0.34 12.18 -4.91
C VAL A 297 -1.42 12.28 -5.99
N ARG A 298 -2.20 13.36 -5.98
CA ARG A 298 -3.27 13.67 -6.95
C ARG A 298 -3.20 15.13 -7.43
N PRO A 299 -3.43 15.40 -8.72
CA PRO A 299 -3.44 14.42 -9.82
C PRO A 299 -2.03 13.84 -9.99
N LEU A 300 -1.90 12.64 -10.56
CA LEU A 300 -0.61 11.95 -10.54
C LEU A 300 0.48 12.68 -11.33
N GLU A 301 0.11 13.48 -12.32
CA GLU A 301 1.05 14.35 -13.06
C GLU A 301 1.77 15.36 -12.15
N ALA A 302 1.25 15.61 -10.93
CA ALA A 302 1.88 16.47 -9.94
C ALA A 302 2.99 15.76 -9.14
N LEU A 303 3.15 14.45 -9.24
CA LEU A 303 4.11 13.65 -8.48
C LEU A 303 5.56 14.17 -8.60
N GLY A 304 6.00 14.51 -9.81
CA GLY A 304 7.35 15.06 -10.00
C GLY A 304 7.55 16.40 -9.31
N ALA A 305 6.52 17.24 -9.29
CA ALA A 305 6.56 18.49 -8.54
C ALA A 305 6.49 18.23 -7.02
N TYR A 306 5.78 17.19 -6.57
CA TYR A 306 5.68 16.84 -5.16
C TYR A 306 7.02 16.44 -4.56
N LEU A 307 7.68 15.46 -5.19
CA LEU A 307 8.99 14.96 -4.75
C LEU A 307 10.04 16.07 -4.68
N LEU A 308 9.95 17.03 -5.60
CA LEU A 308 10.94 18.12 -5.75
C LEU A 308 10.50 19.46 -5.15
N ALA A 309 9.35 19.53 -4.48
CA ALA A 309 8.91 20.75 -3.80
C ALA A 309 9.72 21.00 -2.51
N SER A 310 11.05 20.99 -2.57
CA SER A 310 11.91 21.47 -1.49
C SER A 310 12.05 23.00 -1.56
N LYS A 311 12.27 23.63 -0.40
CA LYS A 311 12.22 25.10 -0.25
C LYS A 311 13.47 25.82 -0.79
N ASP A 312 14.55 25.10 -1.11
CA ASP A 312 15.87 25.69 -1.40
C ASP A 312 16.35 25.46 -2.83
N ALA A 313 17.26 26.33 -3.27
CA ALA A 313 17.69 26.50 -4.65
C ALA A 313 18.46 25.28 -5.21
N GLY A 314 17.73 24.30 -5.76
CA GLY A 314 18.21 23.52 -6.91
C GLY A 314 18.06 21.99 -6.85
N GLY A 315 17.59 21.40 -5.74
CA GLY A 315 17.22 19.97 -5.68
C GLY A 315 18.34 18.96 -6.01
N ARG A 316 19.61 19.38 -5.96
CA ARG A 316 20.75 18.57 -6.43
C ARG A 316 21.04 17.37 -5.53
N ASP A 317 20.96 17.55 -4.22
CA ASP A 317 21.19 16.47 -3.26
C ASP A 317 20.06 15.44 -3.33
N GLU A 318 18.81 15.89 -3.38
CA GLU A 318 17.64 15.03 -3.51
C GLU A 318 17.73 14.15 -4.75
N ALA A 319 18.14 14.72 -5.88
CA ALA A 319 18.32 13.96 -7.09
C ALA A 319 19.47 12.95 -7.00
N ARG A 320 20.58 13.29 -6.31
CA ARG A 320 21.68 12.36 -6.04
C ARG A 320 21.22 11.20 -5.17
N TRP A 321 20.45 11.45 -4.11
CA TRP A 321 19.91 10.43 -3.21
C TRP A 321 18.88 9.52 -3.89
N LEU A 322 18.09 10.08 -4.81
CA LEU A 322 17.00 9.38 -5.49
C LEU A 322 17.49 8.52 -6.68
N LEU A 323 18.59 8.92 -7.33
CA LEU A 323 19.07 8.28 -8.56
C LEU A 323 19.31 6.76 -8.43
N PRO A 324 19.95 6.23 -7.36
CA PRO A 324 20.13 4.78 -7.20
C PRO A 324 18.80 4.02 -7.14
N ALA A 325 17.84 4.53 -6.36
CA ALA A 325 16.52 3.93 -6.20
C ALA A 325 15.72 3.92 -7.53
N ILE A 326 15.83 5.01 -8.31
CA ILE A 326 15.23 5.08 -9.65
C ILE A 326 15.87 4.03 -10.57
N ARG A 327 17.21 3.95 -10.61
CA ARG A 327 17.91 2.96 -11.44
C ARG A 327 17.47 1.53 -11.11
N ASP A 328 17.32 1.21 -9.82
CA ASP A 328 16.80 -0.08 -9.35
C ASP A 328 15.38 -0.38 -9.87
N VAL A 329 14.45 0.58 -9.75
CA VAL A 329 13.08 0.42 -10.28
C VAL A 329 13.07 0.20 -11.81
N PHE A 330 13.90 0.94 -12.56
CA PHE A 330 14.02 0.74 -14.01
C PHE A 330 14.64 -0.61 -14.39
N ALA A 331 15.67 -1.04 -13.67
CA ALA A 331 16.29 -2.34 -13.87
C ALA A 331 15.28 -3.47 -13.63
N SER A 332 14.49 -3.38 -12.55
CA SER A 332 13.39 -4.29 -12.26
C SER A 332 12.35 -4.30 -13.39
N ALA A 333 11.84 -3.14 -13.79
CA ALA A 333 10.83 -3.00 -14.85
C ALA A 333 11.26 -3.57 -16.19
N ARG A 334 12.53 -3.36 -16.58
CA ARG A 334 13.09 -3.91 -17.82
C ARG A 334 13.06 -5.43 -17.86
N SER A 335 13.20 -6.08 -16.70
CA SER A 335 13.24 -7.54 -16.59
C SER A 335 11.87 -8.19 -16.39
N ASN A 336 10.81 -7.39 -16.23
CA ASN A 336 9.50 -7.88 -15.85
C ASN A 336 8.62 -8.17 -17.09
N LEU A 337 8.14 -9.41 -17.21
CA LEU A 337 7.28 -9.84 -18.31
C LEU A 337 5.93 -9.11 -18.36
N LEU A 338 5.38 -8.74 -17.19
CA LEU A 338 4.12 -7.98 -17.12
C LEU A 338 4.24 -6.61 -17.74
N VAL A 339 5.35 -5.90 -17.45
CA VAL A 339 5.63 -4.60 -18.05
C VAL A 339 5.69 -4.71 -19.57
N GLY A 340 6.39 -5.73 -20.10
CA GLY A 340 6.47 -5.98 -21.53
C GLY A 340 5.09 -6.27 -22.16
N TYR A 341 4.30 -7.14 -21.53
CA TYR A 341 2.95 -7.49 -21.97
C TYR A 341 2.02 -6.27 -21.97
N GLU A 342 1.99 -5.51 -20.88
CA GLU A 342 1.12 -4.34 -20.71
C GLU A 342 1.51 -3.21 -21.65
N ALA A 343 2.82 -2.98 -21.85
CA ALA A 343 3.28 -2.02 -22.83
C ALA A 343 2.82 -2.39 -24.25
N ALA A 344 2.90 -3.66 -24.63
CA ALA A 344 2.35 -4.14 -25.90
C ALA A 344 0.82 -3.93 -25.96
N ARG A 345 0.09 -4.30 -24.90
CA ARG A 345 -1.37 -4.16 -24.78
C ARG A 345 -1.84 -2.70 -24.94
N LEU A 346 -1.08 -1.75 -24.39
CA LEU A 346 -1.37 -0.31 -24.45
C LEU A 346 -0.88 0.37 -25.73
N GLY A 347 -0.25 -0.35 -26.66
CA GLY A 347 0.36 0.24 -27.86
C GLY A 347 1.62 1.08 -27.57
N LEU A 348 2.20 0.91 -26.38
CA LEU A 348 3.46 1.51 -25.94
C LEU A 348 4.65 0.57 -26.19
N GLY A 349 4.48 -0.48 -26.99
CA GLY A 349 5.53 -1.43 -27.33
C GLY A 349 6.77 -0.77 -27.98
N TRP A 350 6.65 0.42 -28.55
CA TRP A 350 7.81 1.20 -29.03
C TRP A 350 8.55 1.96 -27.91
N VAL A 351 7.86 2.31 -26.82
CA VAL A 351 8.43 2.95 -25.61
C VAL A 351 9.14 1.91 -24.75
N PHE A 352 8.61 0.68 -24.72
CA PHE A 352 9.17 -0.40 -23.90
C PHE A 352 9.89 -1.49 -24.71
N GLY A 353 9.82 -1.44 -26.03
CA GLY A 353 10.69 -2.19 -26.92
C GLY A 353 12.12 -1.78 -26.61
N GLY A 354 13.01 -2.76 -26.42
CA GLY A 354 14.26 -2.63 -25.68
C GLY A 354 15.16 -1.43 -26.01
N GLY A 355 14.97 -0.74 -27.14
CA GLY A 355 15.69 0.48 -27.51
C GLY A 355 15.47 1.67 -26.57
N LEU A 356 14.24 2.06 -26.21
CA LEU A 356 14.02 3.29 -25.43
C LEU A 356 14.28 3.10 -23.92
N ILE A 357 13.89 1.96 -23.31
CA ILE A 357 14.27 1.67 -21.92
C ILE A 357 15.79 1.51 -21.81
N SER A 358 16.45 0.85 -22.77
CA SER A 358 17.92 0.79 -22.76
C SER A 358 18.53 2.18 -22.95
N ALA A 359 17.98 3.01 -23.84
CA ALA A 359 18.44 4.39 -24.02
C ALA A 359 18.24 5.23 -22.75
N ILE A 360 17.11 5.09 -22.04
CA ILE A 360 16.87 5.75 -20.75
C ILE A 360 17.85 5.21 -19.70
N GLY A 361 18.06 3.90 -19.63
CA GLY A 361 19.04 3.28 -18.73
C GLY A 361 20.46 3.79 -18.98
N SER A 362 20.89 3.82 -20.24
CA SER A 362 22.20 4.34 -20.67
C SER A 362 22.32 5.86 -20.51
N LEU A 363 21.20 6.60 -20.63
CA LEU A 363 21.18 8.02 -20.30
C LEU A 363 21.33 8.18 -18.78
N LEU A 364 20.61 7.40 -17.98
CA LEU A 364 20.63 7.46 -16.52
C LEU A 364 21.98 7.10 -15.92
N SER A 365 22.74 6.21 -16.53
CA SER A 365 24.10 5.88 -16.10
C SER A 365 25.06 7.07 -16.31
N LEU A 366 24.82 7.89 -17.33
CA LEU A 366 25.64 9.06 -17.70
C LEU A 366 25.14 10.39 -17.15
N ALA A 367 23.87 10.47 -16.78
CA ALA A 367 23.24 11.77 -16.63
C ALA A 367 23.50 12.38 -15.24
N PRO A 368 23.79 13.69 -15.16
CA PRO A 368 23.93 14.39 -13.89
C PRO A 368 22.58 14.39 -13.14
N GLY A 369 22.59 14.49 -11.81
CA GLY A 369 21.38 14.36 -10.97
C GLY A 369 20.16 15.18 -11.42
N TRP A 370 20.34 16.37 -12.00
CA TRP A 370 19.22 17.20 -12.50
C TRP A 370 18.40 16.57 -13.64
N SER A 371 18.95 15.58 -14.35
CA SER A 371 18.28 14.83 -15.43
C SER A 371 17.17 13.87 -14.97
N VAL A 372 17.00 13.68 -13.66
CA VAL A 372 15.97 12.81 -13.09
C VAL A 372 14.55 13.34 -13.35
N TYR A 373 14.38 14.64 -13.61
CA TYR A 373 13.07 15.28 -13.74
C TYR A 373 12.21 14.78 -14.93
N PRO A 374 12.70 14.77 -16.18
CA PRO A 374 11.98 14.17 -17.30
C PRO A 374 11.54 12.73 -17.04
N LEU A 375 12.33 11.99 -16.26
CA LEU A 375 12.10 10.59 -15.96
C LEU A 375 10.98 10.38 -14.94
N ILE A 376 10.99 11.10 -13.82
CA ILE A 376 9.87 11.08 -12.86
C ILE A 376 8.59 11.49 -13.59
N ARG A 377 8.67 12.48 -14.49
CA ARG A 377 7.53 12.88 -15.31
C ARG A 377 7.08 11.79 -16.28
N ALA A 378 8.00 10.99 -16.82
CA ALA A 378 7.67 9.83 -17.64
C ALA A 378 6.96 8.75 -16.79
N ILE A 379 7.48 8.42 -15.60
CA ILE A 379 6.83 7.49 -14.65
C ILE A 379 5.41 7.98 -14.32
N ALA A 380 5.27 9.25 -13.93
CA ALA A 380 3.97 9.84 -13.60
C ALA A 380 2.98 9.77 -14.78
N ARG A 381 3.44 9.93 -16.03
CA ARG A 381 2.56 9.77 -17.21
C ARG A 381 2.20 8.31 -17.50
N MET A 382 3.10 7.39 -17.23
CA MET A 382 2.86 5.95 -17.41
C MET A 382 1.84 5.45 -16.39
N VAL A 383 1.96 5.90 -15.13
CA VAL A 383 1.06 5.50 -14.05
C VAL A 383 -0.27 6.29 -14.10
N GLY A 384 -0.24 7.56 -14.49
CA GLY A 384 -1.37 8.48 -14.36
C GLY A 384 -2.35 8.39 -15.52
N GLY A 385 -2.57 7.18 -16.06
CA GLY A 385 -3.28 6.90 -17.31
C GLY A 385 -4.33 7.96 -17.64
N ARG A 386 -4.14 8.69 -18.76
CA ARG A 386 -5.05 9.75 -19.20
C ARG A 386 -6.51 9.25 -19.23
N GLY A 387 -7.33 9.67 -18.27
CA GLY A 387 -8.79 9.79 -18.43
C GLY A 387 -9.72 8.72 -17.84
N SER A 388 -9.38 7.98 -16.77
CA SER A 388 -10.32 6.98 -16.21
C SER A 388 -11.62 7.59 -15.63
N GLN A 389 -11.56 8.76 -15.00
CA GLN A 389 -12.72 9.33 -14.31
C GLN A 389 -13.89 9.68 -15.25
N ALA A 390 -13.61 10.24 -16.43
CA ALA A 390 -14.66 10.56 -17.41
C ALA A 390 -15.18 9.33 -18.15
N THR A 391 -14.44 8.21 -18.14
CA THR A 391 -14.85 6.98 -18.84
C THR A 391 -15.71 6.07 -17.98
N ALA A 392 -15.53 6.05 -16.65
CA ALA A 392 -16.26 5.12 -15.79
C ALA A 392 -17.79 5.25 -15.88
N PRO A 393 -18.41 6.45 -15.79
CA PRO A 393 -19.86 6.59 -15.98
C PRO A 393 -20.32 6.14 -17.37
N ARG A 394 -19.52 6.37 -18.41
CA ARG A 394 -19.84 5.96 -19.79
C ARG A 394 -19.81 4.45 -19.97
N LEU A 395 -18.92 3.75 -19.26
CA LEU A 395 -18.85 2.29 -19.28
C LEU A 395 -19.95 1.67 -18.41
N ALA A 396 -20.20 2.23 -17.23
CA ALA A 396 -21.29 1.84 -16.35
C ALA A 396 -22.68 1.99 -17.01
N ALA A 397 -22.86 2.97 -17.90
CA ALA A 397 -24.08 3.14 -18.69
C ALA A 397 -24.39 1.98 -19.66
N ARG A 398 -23.47 1.01 -19.80
CA ARG A 398 -23.63 -0.19 -20.65
C ARG A 398 -23.97 -1.45 -19.85
N GLU A 399 -24.21 -1.32 -18.55
CA GLU A 399 -24.54 -2.47 -17.71
C GLU A 399 -25.98 -2.92 -17.92
N ASP A 400 -26.15 -4.25 -17.96
CA ASP A 400 -27.45 -4.87 -18.24
C ASP A 400 -28.45 -4.56 -17.11
N GLY A 401 -29.71 -4.31 -17.50
CA GLY A 401 -30.81 -4.03 -16.56
C GLY A 401 -30.82 -2.62 -16.00
N LEU A 402 -29.93 -1.73 -16.47
CA LEU A 402 -29.95 -0.31 -16.13
C LEU A 402 -31.19 0.35 -16.74
N GLY A 403 -32.00 1.04 -15.93
CA GLY A 403 -33.27 1.63 -16.32
C GLY A 403 -34.48 0.75 -16.02
N ASP A 404 -34.30 -0.56 -15.87
CA ASP A 404 -35.38 -1.46 -15.44
C ASP A 404 -35.21 -1.84 -13.96
N ALA A 405 -34.36 -2.83 -13.68
CA ALA A 405 -34.06 -3.30 -12.34
C ALA A 405 -33.15 -2.33 -11.56
N VAL A 406 -32.17 -1.71 -12.24
CA VAL A 406 -31.15 -0.87 -11.64
C VAL A 406 -31.36 0.60 -12.04
N ARG A 407 -31.37 1.51 -11.06
CA ARG A 407 -31.41 2.97 -11.27
C ARG A 407 -30.16 3.67 -10.76
N PHE A 408 -29.50 3.09 -9.76
CA PHE A 408 -28.30 3.65 -9.14
C PHE A 408 -27.13 2.68 -9.32
N MET A 409 -26.16 3.04 -10.15
CA MET A 409 -24.88 2.36 -10.21
C MET A 409 -23.94 3.02 -9.20
N VAL A 410 -23.48 2.29 -8.19
CA VAL A 410 -22.55 2.78 -7.18
C VAL A 410 -21.17 2.13 -7.36
N ALA A 411 -20.10 2.93 -7.51
CA ALA A 411 -18.75 2.41 -7.75
C ALA A 411 -17.64 3.32 -7.15
N GLY A 412 -16.78 2.76 -6.29
CA GLY A 412 -15.77 3.46 -5.44
C GLY A 412 -14.42 3.80 -6.07
N HIS A 413 -13.94 3.03 -7.05
CA HIS A 413 -12.53 3.00 -7.53
C HIS A 413 -11.87 4.33 -7.91
N ASN A 414 -12.64 5.37 -8.26
CA ASN A 414 -12.08 6.62 -8.78
C ASN A 414 -11.50 7.55 -7.70
N HIS A 415 -11.58 7.18 -6.42
CA HIS A 415 -11.18 7.94 -5.22
C HIS A 415 -11.83 9.33 -5.06
N SER A 416 -12.45 9.86 -6.11
CA SER A 416 -13.14 11.14 -6.17
C SER A 416 -14.64 10.91 -6.14
N PRO A 417 -15.37 11.57 -5.23
CA PRO A 417 -16.82 11.47 -5.19
C PRO A 417 -17.39 12.02 -6.49
N THR A 418 -18.38 11.31 -7.05
CA THR A 418 -18.91 11.62 -8.38
C THR A 418 -20.41 11.39 -8.40
N VAL A 419 -21.16 12.29 -9.03
CA VAL A 419 -22.59 12.10 -9.33
C VAL A 419 -22.80 12.46 -10.79
N VAL A 420 -23.10 11.46 -11.61
CA VAL A 420 -23.28 11.66 -13.06
C VAL A 420 -24.58 11.00 -13.49
N PRO A 421 -25.53 11.74 -14.09
CA PRO A 421 -26.69 11.12 -14.72
C PRO A 421 -26.23 10.28 -15.91
N ILE A 422 -26.73 9.06 -15.99
CA ILE A 422 -26.48 8.12 -17.08
C ILE A 422 -27.83 7.67 -17.65
N ARG A 423 -27.85 7.31 -18.93
CA ARG A 423 -29.07 6.89 -19.61
C ARG A 423 -29.23 5.39 -19.47
N GLY A 424 -30.32 4.96 -18.84
CA GLY A 424 -30.73 3.55 -18.83
C GLY A 424 -31.46 3.14 -20.10
N GLU A 425 -31.83 1.87 -20.16
CA GLU A 425 -32.72 1.30 -21.17
C GLU A 425 -34.03 2.11 -21.27
N ASN A 426 -34.57 2.18 -22.48
CA ASN A 426 -35.77 2.97 -22.82
C ASN A 426 -35.67 4.47 -22.47
N GLY A 427 -34.46 4.98 -22.25
CA GLY A 427 -34.21 6.38 -21.94
C GLY A 427 -34.57 6.78 -20.51
N ARG A 428 -34.76 5.83 -19.59
CA ARG A 428 -35.01 6.14 -18.18
C ARG A 428 -33.78 6.78 -17.54
N GLU A 429 -34.01 7.75 -16.67
CA GLU A 429 -32.95 8.41 -15.91
C GLU A 429 -32.36 7.44 -14.88
N CYS A 430 -31.03 7.34 -14.88
CA CYS A 430 -30.24 6.55 -13.94
C CYS A 430 -29.06 7.40 -13.47
N PHE A 431 -28.39 6.97 -12.40
CA PHE A 431 -27.26 7.71 -11.83
C PHE A 431 -26.06 6.79 -11.61
N PHE A 432 -24.89 7.30 -11.96
CA PHE A 432 -23.61 6.80 -11.50
C PHE A 432 -23.19 7.59 -10.25
N LEU A 433 -22.95 6.87 -9.15
CA LEU A 433 -22.63 7.42 -7.84
C LEU A 433 -21.26 6.89 -7.39
N GLY A 434 -20.27 7.75 -7.33
CA GLY A 434 -18.97 7.45 -6.73
C GLY A 434 -18.96 7.88 -5.26
N PRO A 435 -18.80 6.96 -4.28
CA PRO A 435 -18.64 7.35 -2.88
C PRO A 435 -17.33 8.10 -2.61
N GLY A 436 -16.34 8.00 -3.51
CA GLY A 436 -14.98 8.50 -3.28
C GLY A 436 -14.19 7.53 -2.39
N THR A 437 -13.15 8.03 -1.74
CA THR A 437 -12.27 7.27 -0.85
C THR A 437 -12.27 7.84 0.58
N TRP A 438 -11.81 7.07 1.56
CA TRP A 438 -11.43 7.58 2.88
C TRP A 438 -9.91 7.65 3.09
N ARG A 439 -9.15 7.19 2.09
CA ARG A 439 -7.70 7.25 2.04
C ARG A 439 -7.20 8.69 2.03
N THR A 440 -6.18 8.98 2.84
CA THR A 440 -5.46 10.25 2.78
C THR A 440 -4.79 10.39 1.41
N PHE A 441 -4.97 11.51 0.73
CA PHE A 441 -4.24 11.83 -0.50
C PHE A 441 -3.54 13.18 -0.42
N VAL A 442 -2.52 13.37 -1.25
CA VAL A 442 -1.74 14.61 -1.33
C VAL A 442 -2.18 15.38 -2.57
N GLU A 443 -2.82 16.52 -2.37
CA GLU A 443 -3.35 17.35 -3.45
C GLU A 443 -2.42 18.52 -3.78
N ARG A 444 -2.24 18.79 -5.07
CA ARG A 444 -1.54 20.00 -5.53
C ARG A 444 -2.45 21.23 -5.37
N GLY A 445 -2.11 22.10 -4.43
CA GLY A 445 -2.70 23.43 -4.28
C GLY A 445 -2.06 24.50 -5.16
N VAL A 446 -2.38 25.78 -4.90
CA VAL A 446 -1.92 26.93 -5.71
C VAL A 446 -0.40 27.13 -5.64
N ARG A 447 0.22 26.86 -4.48
CA ARG A 447 1.67 27.07 -4.24
C ARG A 447 2.34 25.97 -3.42
N ALA A 448 1.56 25.00 -2.94
CA ALA A 448 2.04 23.95 -2.04
C ALA A 448 1.22 22.68 -2.28
N PHE A 449 1.66 21.60 -1.67
CA PHE A 449 0.88 20.37 -1.57
C PHE A 449 0.21 20.32 -0.20
N GLY A 450 -1.01 19.79 -0.16
CA GLY A 450 -1.76 19.61 1.08
C GLY A 450 -2.29 18.20 1.20
N HIS A 451 -2.25 17.65 2.40
CA HIS A 451 -2.87 16.36 2.69
C HIS A 451 -4.36 16.54 2.95
N VAL A 452 -5.16 15.76 2.25
CA VAL A 452 -6.61 15.78 2.35
C VAL A 452 -7.07 14.41 2.82
N ARG A 453 -7.89 14.37 3.88
CA ARG A 453 -8.56 13.16 4.34
C ARG A 453 -10.03 13.20 3.92
N PRO A 454 -10.36 12.74 2.71
CA PRO A 454 -11.74 12.66 2.26
C PRO A 454 -12.53 11.73 3.16
N PHE A 455 -13.82 11.99 3.24
CA PHE A 455 -14.78 11.23 4.00
C PHE A 455 -16.03 11.22 3.12
N GLY A 456 -16.17 10.17 2.31
CA GLY A 456 -17.16 10.08 1.24
C GLY A 456 -18.10 8.89 1.43
N MET A 457 -19.39 9.07 1.14
CA MET A 457 -20.39 8.02 1.30
C MET A 457 -21.63 8.25 0.42
N VAL A 458 -22.31 7.17 0.08
CA VAL A 458 -23.59 7.17 -0.64
C VAL A 458 -24.63 6.46 0.20
N PHE A 459 -25.80 7.07 0.36
CA PHE A 459 -26.98 6.44 0.92
C PHE A 459 -28.01 6.23 -0.18
N VAL A 460 -28.58 5.03 -0.28
CA VAL A 460 -29.72 4.73 -1.16
C VAL A 460 -30.87 4.22 -0.30
N TYR A 461 -32.06 4.75 -0.57
CA TYR A 461 -33.26 4.49 0.20
C TYR A 461 -34.22 3.61 -0.60
N SER A 462 -34.86 2.65 0.06
CA SER A 462 -35.96 1.89 -0.55
C SER A 462 -37.15 2.81 -0.84
N GLU A 463 -38.17 2.28 -1.52
CA GLU A 463 -39.37 3.09 -1.79
C GLU A 463 -40.09 3.54 -0.53
N ARG A 464 -40.19 2.63 0.44
CA ARG A 464 -40.75 2.87 1.77
C ARG A 464 -39.94 3.89 2.56
N GLU A 465 -38.62 3.73 2.59
CA GLU A 465 -37.73 4.64 3.32
C GLU A 465 -37.76 6.05 2.73
N SER A 466 -37.83 6.14 1.40
CA SER A 466 -37.95 7.41 0.69
C SER A 466 -39.24 8.15 1.05
N ALA A 467 -40.37 7.44 1.19
CA ALA A 467 -41.65 8.01 1.62
C ALA A 467 -41.60 8.59 3.04
N CYS A 468 -40.75 8.03 3.91
CA CYS A 468 -40.55 8.50 5.28
C CYS A 468 -39.72 9.79 5.39
N ILE A 469 -38.83 10.08 4.43
CA ILE A 469 -37.87 11.20 4.51
C ILE A 469 -38.55 12.58 4.29
N GLY A 470 -39.83 12.60 3.90
CA GLY A 470 -40.69 13.78 3.77
C GLY A 470 -41.17 14.04 2.34
N ARG A 471 -41.82 15.19 2.10
CA ARG A 471 -42.43 15.59 0.80
C ARG A 471 -41.47 15.59 -0.40
N GLU A 472 -40.16 15.53 -0.16
CA GLU A 472 -39.13 15.57 -1.20
C GLU A 472 -38.85 14.22 -1.88
N GLY A 473 -39.27 13.08 -1.29
CA GLY A 473 -39.16 11.77 -1.94
C GLY A 473 -37.75 11.38 -2.40
N ARG A 474 -36.70 11.79 -1.65
CA ARG A 474 -35.29 11.55 -2.02
C ARG A 474 -35.03 10.05 -2.12
N ARG A 475 -34.41 9.61 -3.21
CA ARG A 475 -34.05 8.19 -3.44
C ARG A 475 -32.61 7.85 -3.07
N PHE A 476 -31.73 8.86 -3.09
CA PHE A 476 -30.35 8.72 -2.64
C PHE A 476 -29.84 10.04 -2.05
N GLU A 477 -28.76 9.96 -1.28
CA GLU A 477 -27.96 11.09 -0.82
C GLU A 477 -26.49 10.75 -1.02
N THR A 478 -25.70 11.70 -1.51
CA THR A 478 -24.24 11.61 -1.46
C THR A 478 -23.73 12.61 -0.45
N TRP A 479 -22.70 12.22 0.28
CA TRP A 479 -22.05 13.11 1.22
C TRP A 479 -20.54 13.04 1.04
N THR A 480 -19.92 14.20 0.99
CA THR A 480 -18.47 14.36 0.93
C THR A 480 -18.07 15.43 1.93
N GLY A 481 -17.21 15.05 2.86
CA GLY A 481 -16.48 15.97 3.69
C GLY A 481 -14.99 15.72 3.55
N HIS A 482 -14.22 16.70 4.03
CA HIS A 482 -12.78 16.59 4.12
C HIS A 482 -12.39 16.92 5.55
N MET A 483 -11.57 16.07 6.15
CA MET A 483 -10.92 16.38 7.41
C MET A 483 -9.54 16.94 7.09
N VAL A 484 -9.23 18.10 7.65
CA VAL A 484 -7.86 18.62 7.63
C VAL A 484 -7.08 17.86 8.70
N PRO A 485 -6.05 17.07 8.34
CA PRO A 485 -5.20 16.46 9.34
C PRO A 485 -4.49 17.59 10.11
N MET A 486 -4.59 17.57 11.45
CA MET A 486 -3.81 18.54 12.26
C MET A 486 -2.31 18.32 12.07
N VAL A 487 -1.89 17.06 11.90
CA VAL A 487 -0.53 16.62 11.61
C VAL A 487 -0.64 15.25 10.89
N THR A 488 -0.17 15.13 9.64
CA THR A 488 -0.08 13.82 8.95
C THR A 488 1.19 13.06 9.33
N THR A 489 2.27 13.80 9.51
CA THR A 489 3.58 13.27 9.86
C THR A 489 3.91 13.57 11.30
N ARG A 490 3.98 12.52 12.11
CA ARG A 490 4.42 12.67 13.49
C ARG A 490 5.89 12.30 13.52
N THR A 491 6.74 13.33 13.55
CA THR A 491 8.02 13.18 14.22
C THR A 491 7.74 13.40 15.70
N ALA A 492 7.95 12.35 16.48
CA ALA A 492 7.85 12.43 17.92
C ALA A 492 9.13 11.86 18.52
N GLU A 493 9.48 12.37 19.70
CA GLU A 493 10.45 11.70 20.55
C GLU A 493 9.99 10.25 20.73
N ALA A 494 10.88 9.33 20.37
CA ALA A 494 10.59 7.92 20.46
C ALA A 494 10.80 7.50 21.91
N GLY A 495 9.79 6.83 22.48
CA GLY A 495 10.00 6.07 23.72
C GLY A 495 11.14 5.06 23.55
N ARG A 496 11.84 4.79 24.66
CA ARG A 496 12.90 3.79 24.68
C ARG A 496 12.37 2.43 24.23
N LEU A 497 13.13 1.73 23.39
CA LEU A 497 12.84 0.33 23.03
C LEU A 497 13.32 -0.63 24.09
N CYS A 498 14.36 -0.25 24.84
CA CYS A 498 14.94 -1.09 25.87
C CYS A 498 15.08 -0.32 27.18
N ALA A 499 14.74 -0.99 28.29
CA ALA A 499 14.97 -0.42 29.61
C ALA A 499 16.47 -0.40 29.98
N GLN A 500 17.21 -1.43 29.54
CA GLN A 500 18.63 -1.65 29.81
C GLN A 500 19.35 -2.07 28.51
N PRO A 501 19.68 -1.11 27.64
CA PRO A 501 20.26 -1.39 26.34
C PRO A 501 21.62 -2.09 26.48
N LYS A 502 21.75 -3.28 25.88
CA LYS A 502 23.05 -3.97 25.76
C LYS A 502 23.75 -3.53 24.48
N ALA A 503 25.05 -3.25 24.57
CA ALA A 503 25.85 -2.96 23.39
C ALA A 503 25.93 -4.21 22.51
N ARG A 504 25.57 -4.05 21.23
CA ARG A 504 25.57 -5.14 20.25
C ARG A 504 26.31 -4.69 19.00
N ARG A 505 26.92 -5.65 18.32
CA ARG A 505 27.46 -5.45 16.98
C ARG A 505 26.95 -6.53 16.05
N ILE A 506 26.83 -6.19 14.78
CA ILE A 506 26.65 -7.17 13.72
C ILE A 506 27.99 -7.44 13.06
N ARG A 507 28.31 -8.71 12.85
CA ARG A 507 29.48 -9.18 12.11
C ARG A 507 29.03 -9.89 10.85
N PHE A 508 29.38 -9.35 9.69
CA PHE A 508 29.15 -10.00 8.41
C PHE A 508 30.27 -11.01 8.20
N THR A 509 29.93 -12.28 7.99
CA THR A 509 30.90 -13.37 8.03
C THR A 509 31.24 -13.87 6.63
N ARG A 510 30.25 -14.00 5.75
CA ARG A 510 30.43 -14.68 4.48
C ARG A 510 29.43 -14.25 3.42
N LEU A 511 29.89 -14.10 2.19
CA LEU A 511 29.06 -13.89 1.00
C LEU A 511 29.07 -15.15 0.13
N GLU A 512 27.91 -15.79 -0.06
CA GLU A 512 27.73 -16.90 -0.98
C GLU A 512 27.12 -16.40 -2.29
N VAL A 513 27.80 -16.64 -3.42
CA VAL A 513 27.37 -16.18 -4.74
C VAL A 513 26.66 -17.30 -5.48
N VAL A 514 25.34 -17.41 -5.30
CA VAL A 514 24.54 -18.50 -5.87
C VAL A 514 24.33 -18.33 -7.37
N LYS A 515 24.09 -17.09 -7.82
CA LYS A 515 23.81 -16.73 -9.21
C LYS A 515 24.28 -15.32 -9.50
N VAL A 516 24.94 -15.11 -10.63
CA VAL A 516 25.28 -13.79 -11.17
C VAL A 516 24.99 -13.75 -12.67
N PRO A 517 24.81 -12.55 -13.27
CA PRO A 517 24.64 -12.40 -14.70
C PRO A 517 25.82 -13.02 -15.47
N ARG A 518 25.57 -13.41 -16.72
CA ARG A 518 26.65 -13.82 -17.62
C ARG A 518 27.20 -12.56 -18.29
N ASP A 519 28.44 -12.21 -17.99
CA ASP A 519 29.17 -11.21 -18.76
C ASP A 519 29.23 -11.65 -20.23
N GLY A 520 28.68 -10.84 -21.13
CA GLY A 520 28.54 -11.15 -22.55
C GLY A 520 29.88 -11.34 -23.28
N LEU A 521 30.99 -10.85 -22.72
CA LEU A 521 32.33 -10.98 -23.28
C LEU A 521 33.13 -12.11 -22.65
N ARG A 522 32.76 -12.59 -21.46
CA ARG A 522 33.49 -13.65 -20.74
C ARG A 522 32.75 -14.98 -20.83
N LEU A 523 33.50 -16.06 -21.08
CA LEU A 523 32.95 -17.42 -21.10
C LEU A 523 32.47 -17.89 -19.72
N ARG A 524 32.89 -17.24 -18.63
CA ARG A 524 32.58 -17.61 -17.23
C ARG A 524 31.55 -16.67 -16.62
N ARG A 525 30.67 -17.21 -15.76
CA ARG A 525 29.69 -16.43 -14.98
C ARG A 525 30.37 -15.78 -13.78
N SER A 526 30.84 -14.57 -13.98
CA SER A 526 31.54 -13.75 -13.00
C SER A 526 31.11 -12.30 -13.09
N ALA A 527 31.23 -11.56 -12.00
CA ALA A 527 30.93 -10.13 -11.91
C ALA A 527 31.99 -9.44 -11.03
N ASP A 528 32.36 -8.20 -11.37
CA ASP A 528 33.17 -7.36 -10.49
C ASP A 528 32.20 -6.59 -9.58
N LEU A 529 32.17 -6.89 -8.28
CA LEU A 529 31.18 -6.35 -7.35
C LEU A 529 31.78 -5.35 -6.38
N GLU A 530 31.01 -4.30 -6.10
CA GLU A 530 31.17 -3.43 -4.94
C GLU A 530 29.91 -3.54 -4.07
N LEU A 531 30.06 -4.03 -2.84
CA LEU A 531 28.99 -4.19 -1.85
C LEU A 531 29.14 -3.15 -0.73
N ALA A 532 28.06 -2.42 -0.50
CA ALA A 532 27.87 -1.60 0.70
C ALA A 532 26.87 -2.32 1.62
N LEU A 533 27.19 -2.38 2.90
CA LEU A 533 26.44 -3.13 3.89
C LEU A 533 26.59 -2.49 5.27
N GLY A 534 25.57 -2.65 6.09
CA GLY A 534 25.53 -2.02 7.41
C GLY A 534 24.29 -2.40 8.19
N ALA A 535 24.14 -1.73 9.34
CA ALA A 535 22.94 -1.80 10.15
C ALA A 535 22.56 -0.42 10.67
N ASP A 536 21.28 -0.06 10.53
CA ASP A 536 20.75 1.27 10.80
C ASP A 536 21.62 2.37 10.17
N GLY A 537 22.25 3.20 11.02
CA GLY A 537 23.10 4.31 10.62
C GLY A 537 24.58 3.97 10.46
N ALA A 538 24.98 2.75 10.81
CA ALA A 538 26.36 2.30 10.80
C ALA A 538 26.66 1.49 9.54
N GLU A 539 27.66 1.93 8.79
CA GLU A 539 28.14 1.29 7.55
C GLU A 539 29.50 0.64 7.76
N CYS A 540 29.68 -0.52 7.17
CA CYS A 540 30.99 -1.15 7.09
C CYS A 540 31.77 -0.62 5.90
N GLU A 541 33.10 -0.73 5.97
CA GLU A 541 33.97 -0.53 4.81
C GLU A 541 33.48 -1.35 3.59
N PRO A 542 33.34 -0.73 2.39
CA PRO A 542 32.83 -1.41 1.21
C PRO A 542 33.64 -2.66 0.86
N PHE A 543 32.96 -3.73 0.43
CA PHE A 543 33.61 -4.94 -0.05
C PHE A 543 33.65 -4.92 -1.58
N ALA A 544 34.86 -4.92 -2.15
CA ALA A 544 35.06 -5.01 -3.59
C ALA A 544 35.75 -6.31 -3.95
N ALA A 545 35.16 -7.12 -4.83
CA ALA A 545 35.75 -8.37 -5.27
C ALA A 545 35.26 -8.81 -6.65
N HIS A 546 36.15 -9.49 -7.38
CA HIS A 546 35.77 -10.28 -8.54
C HIS A 546 35.11 -11.57 -8.07
N VAL A 547 33.79 -11.69 -8.24
CA VAL A 547 33.04 -12.86 -7.77
C VAL A 547 32.68 -13.82 -8.90
N ARG A 548 32.50 -15.09 -8.55
CA ARG A 548 32.08 -16.15 -9.48
C ARG A 548 30.90 -16.93 -8.92
N GLN A 549 30.03 -17.36 -9.83
CA GLN A 549 28.90 -18.20 -9.47
C GLN A 549 29.37 -19.51 -8.81
N GLY A 550 28.81 -19.84 -7.64
CA GLY A 550 29.10 -21.03 -6.85
C GLY A 550 30.22 -20.83 -5.82
N GLU A 551 30.91 -19.69 -5.82
CA GLU A 551 31.97 -19.40 -4.86
C GLU A 551 31.41 -18.74 -3.58
N SER A 552 32.19 -18.83 -2.50
CA SER A 552 31.93 -18.18 -1.22
C SER A 552 33.14 -17.34 -0.83
N TYR A 553 32.88 -16.16 -0.27
CA TYR A 553 33.91 -15.21 0.12
C TYR A 553 33.74 -14.91 1.62
N GLU A 554 34.79 -15.14 2.39
CA GLU A 554 34.83 -14.71 3.79
C GLU A 554 34.93 -13.18 3.85
N LEU A 555 34.26 -12.58 4.84
CA LEU A 555 34.21 -11.14 5.07
C LEU A 555 34.87 -10.78 6.41
N PRO A 556 36.18 -11.09 6.59
CA PRO A 556 36.83 -10.84 7.86
C PRO A 556 36.82 -9.34 8.19
N ALA A 557 36.56 -9.01 9.45
CA ALA A 557 36.58 -7.65 10.00
C ALA A 557 35.52 -6.67 9.43
N ARG A 558 34.39 -7.17 8.89
CA ARG A 558 33.24 -6.32 8.54
C ARG A 558 32.21 -6.33 9.67
N THR A 559 32.24 -5.29 10.50
CA THR A 559 31.31 -5.13 11.62
C THR A 559 30.67 -3.76 11.64
N ALA A 560 29.43 -3.68 12.11
CA ALA A 560 28.74 -2.43 12.39
C ALA A 560 28.14 -2.47 13.80
N ASP A 561 28.21 -1.34 14.50
CA ASP A 561 27.57 -1.22 15.81
C ASP A 561 26.06 -1.11 15.65
N LEU A 562 25.33 -1.76 16.56
CA LEU A 562 23.88 -1.71 16.59
C LEU A 562 23.45 -0.73 17.69
N ASP A 563 22.77 0.34 17.30
CA ASP A 563 22.13 1.23 18.28
C ASP A 563 20.88 0.51 18.83
N PRO A 564 20.84 0.17 20.12
CA PRO A 564 19.72 -0.56 20.71
C PRO A 564 18.39 0.21 20.64
N GLU A 565 18.44 1.52 20.42
CA GLU A 565 17.26 2.39 20.34
C GLU A 565 16.78 2.67 18.90
N LEU A 566 17.49 2.20 17.87
CA LEU A 566 17.09 2.33 16.46
C LEU A 566 16.30 1.09 15.98
N ASP A 567 16.12 0.92 14.68
CA ASP A 567 15.21 -0.08 14.14
C ASP A 567 15.85 -1.49 14.06
N GLY A 568 17.18 -1.58 14.10
CA GLY A 568 17.92 -2.82 13.87
C GLY A 568 17.84 -3.27 12.41
N GLU A 569 17.80 -2.33 11.48
CA GLU A 569 17.69 -2.62 10.07
C GLU A 569 19.04 -3.00 9.48
N VAL A 570 19.23 -4.28 9.16
CA VAL A 570 20.37 -4.74 8.39
C VAL A 570 20.07 -4.54 6.91
N TRP A 571 20.97 -3.86 6.22
CA TRP A 571 20.80 -3.54 4.81
C TRP A 571 22.06 -3.89 4.02
N CYS A 572 21.87 -4.17 2.74
CA CYS A 572 22.94 -4.35 1.77
C CYS A 572 22.47 -3.90 0.40
N HIS A 573 23.33 -3.19 -0.33
CA HIS A 573 23.19 -3.01 -1.77
C HIS A 573 24.51 -3.30 -2.47
N ALA A 574 24.41 -3.70 -3.74
CA ALA A 574 25.57 -4.03 -4.55
C ALA A 574 25.54 -3.27 -5.87
N VAL A 575 26.73 -3.07 -6.43
CA VAL A 575 26.94 -2.49 -7.75
C VAL A 575 27.88 -3.42 -8.51
N GLU A 576 27.47 -3.82 -9.71
CA GLU A 576 28.35 -4.50 -10.65
C GLU A 576 29.14 -3.45 -11.43
N LYS A 577 30.47 -3.54 -11.39
CA LYS A 577 31.41 -2.62 -12.04
C LYS A 577 31.68 -3.10 -13.45
N ASP A 578 31.09 -2.43 -14.44
CA ASP A 578 31.45 -2.63 -15.84
C ASP A 578 32.32 -1.49 -16.38
N ILE A 579 32.99 -1.77 -17.51
CA ILE A 579 33.85 -0.80 -18.22
C ILE A 579 33.07 0.45 -18.63
N LEU A 580 31.80 0.26 -19.01
CA LEU A 580 30.97 1.35 -19.53
C LEU A 580 30.07 1.95 -18.46
N PHE A 581 29.37 1.12 -17.68
CA PHE A 581 28.35 1.57 -16.74
C PHE A 581 28.22 0.65 -15.53
N ASP A 582 28.20 1.25 -14.34
CA ASP A 582 27.88 0.53 -13.12
C ASP A 582 26.40 0.05 -13.13
N ASP A 583 26.19 -1.25 -13.07
CA ASP A 583 24.88 -1.88 -13.00
C ASP A 583 24.45 -1.98 -11.53
N VAL A 584 23.33 -1.33 -11.18
CA VAL A 584 22.75 -1.42 -9.84
C VAL A 584 22.19 -2.83 -9.66
N LEU A 585 22.77 -3.57 -8.72
CA LEU A 585 22.29 -4.89 -8.35
C LEU A 585 21.15 -4.78 -7.33
N PRO A 586 20.40 -5.88 -7.11
CA PRO A 586 19.36 -5.89 -6.09
C PRO A 586 19.91 -5.52 -4.72
N TRP A 587 19.04 -4.98 -3.88
CA TRP A 587 19.33 -4.69 -2.49
C TRP A 587 18.60 -5.68 -1.57
N ALA A 588 18.98 -5.71 -0.31
CA ALA A 588 18.34 -6.48 0.75
C ALA A 588 18.15 -5.60 1.99
N LEU A 589 17.04 -5.81 2.70
CA LEU A 589 16.70 -5.15 3.95
C LEU A 589 16.00 -6.14 4.87
N GLN A 590 16.43 -6.20 6.14
CA GLN A 590 15.81 -7.05 7.16
C GLN A 590 15.91 -6.41 8.54
N HIS A 591 14.85 -6.50 9.34
CA HIS A 591 14.88 -6.09 10.74
C HIS A 591 15.41 -7.23 11.61
N LEU A 592 16.34 -6.92 12.52
CA LEU A 592 16.82 -7.86 13.53
C LEU A 592 15.72 -8.14 14.55
N PRO A 593 15.52 -9.41 14.95
CA PRO A 593 14.56 -9.72 16.01
C PRO A 593 15.07 -9.24 17.37
N ARG A 594 14.13 -8.81 18.20
CA ARG A 594 14.37 -8.40 19.57
C ARG A 594 13.81 -9.43 20.56
N ASP A 595 14.42 -9.54 21.73
CA ASP A 595 13.88 -10.32 22.86
C ASP A 595 12.78 -9.54 23.60
N GLU A 596 12.28 -10.11 24.69
CA GLU A 596 11.18 -9.52 25.48
C GLU A 596 11.60 -8.22 26.18
N ASP A 597 12.90 -8.04 26.45
CA ASP A 597 13.48 -6.82 27.02
C ASP A 597 13.75 -5.74 25.96
N GLY A 598 13.46 -6.05 24.69
CA GLY A 598 13.71 -5.17 23.56
C GLY A 598 15.16 -5.18 23.08
N ASN A 599 16.05 -6.05 23.57
CA ASN A 599 17.42 -6.16 23.08
C ASN A 599 17.49 -6.99 21.80
N PHE A 600 18.47 -6.71 20.93
CA PHE A 600 18.71 -7.56 19.75
C PHE A 600 19.14 -8.98 20.15
N ARG A 601 18.49 -9.98 19.57
CA ARG A 601 18.80 -11.39 19.86
C ARG A 601 20.16 -11.77 19.28
N ARG A 602 20.96 -12.51 20.06
CA ARG A 602 22.15 -13.19 19.54
C ARG A 602 21.72 -14.34 18.65
N GLN A 603 21.93 -14.20 17.35
CA GLN A 603 21.66 -15.26 16.41
C GLN A 603 22.46 -15.07 15.13
N PRO A 604 22.80 -16.17 14.43
CA PRO A 604 23.17 -16.07 13.03
C PRO A 604 21.96 -15.65 12.20
N GLY A 605 22.22 -14.98 11.08
CA GLY A 605 21.21 -14.62 10.11
C GLY A 605 21.78 -14.53 8.70
N ALA A 606 20.91 -14.30 7.73
CA ALA A 606 21.30 -14.13 6.34
C ALA A 606 20.42 -13.12 5.62
N LEU A 607 21.05 -12.20 4.89
CA LEU A 607 20.38 -11.36 3.90
C LEU A 607 20.42 -12.04 2.53
N ILE A 608 19.28 -12.08 1.85
CA ILE A 608 19.18 -12.62 0.49
C ILE A 608 19.07 -11.45 -0.48
N ILE A 609 20.07 -11.31 -1.34
CA ILE A 609 20.12 -10.29 -2.39
C ILE A 609 19.72 -11.00 -3.69
N GLU A 610 18.51 -10.78 -4.19
CA GLU A 610 17.96 -11.58 -5.29
C GLU A 610 17.11 -10.79 -6.28
N ASP A 611 17.32 -11.05 -7.58
CA ASP A 611 16.40 -10.75 -8.67
C ASP A 611 16.37 -11.90 -9.69
N VAL A 612 15.90 -11.63 -10.92
CA VAL A 612 15.83 -12.63 -11.98
C VAL A 612 17.23 -13.14 -12.41
N ARG A 613 18.28 -12.34 -12.29
CA ARG A 613 19.64 -12.61 -12.82
C ARG A 613 20.67 -12.90 -11.73
N THR A 614 20.47 -12.37 -10.53
CA THR A 614 21.42 -12.36 -9.43
C THR A 614 20.80 -12.99 -8.19
N ARG A 615 21.57 -13.80 -7.47
CA ARG A 615 21.22 -14.34 -6.16
C ARG A 615 22.49 -14.48 -5.33
N MET A 616 22.55 -13.76 -4.22
CA MET A 616 23.62 -13.83 -3.25
C MET A 616 23.05 -13.97 -1.84
N VAL A 617 23.79 -14.64 -0.96
CA VAL A 617 23.42 -14.81 0.45
C VAL A 617 24.53 -14.24 1.31
N LEU A 618 24.23 -13.17 2.04
CA LEU A 618 25.15 -12.50 2.94
C LEU A 618 24.85 -12.96 4.37
N HIS A 619 25.75 -13.76 4.93
CA HIS A 619 25.65 -14.30 6.28
C HIS A 619 26.19 -13.31 7.31
N TYR A 620 25.51 -13.22 8.45
CA TYR A 620 25.91 -12.37 9.56
C TYR A 620 25.66 -13.03 10.92
N GLN A 621 26.27 -12.48 11.96
CA GLN A 621 26.08 -12.86 13.37
C GLN A 621 25.90 -11.60 14.22
N VAL A 622 24.94 -11.64 15.16
CA VAL A 622 24.76 -10.59 16.17
C VAL A 622 25.49 -11.00 17.45
N GLU A 623 26.41 -10.16 17.90
CA GLU A 623 27.35 -10.42 19.01
C GLU A 623 27.30 -9.31 20.06
N ASP A 624 27.92 -9.54 21.22
CA ASP A 624 28.14 -8.47 22.21
C ASP A 624 29.14 -7.43 21.68
N GLY A 625 28.98 -6.18 22.12
CA GLY A 625 30.03 -5.17 21.99
C GLY A 625 31.20 -5.46 22.94
N GLU A 626 32.41 -5.00 22.59
CA GLU A 626 33.66 -5.26 23.34
C GLU A 626 33.75 -4.59 24.74
N GLY A 627 32.64 -4.07 25.30
CA GLY A 627 32.62 -3.35 26.57
C GLY A 627 32.01 -4.09 27.78
N ASP A 628 31.27 -5.18 27.56
CA ASP A 628 30.57 -5.90 28.66
C ASP A 628 31.43 -6.97 29.36
N ALA A 629 32.60 -7.33 28.79
CA ALA A 629 33.43 -8.39 29.35
C ALA A 629 34.19 -7.98 30.63
N ASP A 630 34.52 -6.70 30.79
CA ASP A 630 35.35 -6.21 31.90
C ASP A 630 34.55 -5.74 33.13
N ALA A 631 33.22 -5.59 33.02
CA ALA A 631 32.37 -5.12 34.14
C ALA A 631 31.84 -6.25 35.05
N ALA A 632 32.12 -7.52 34.71
CA ALA A 632 31.68 -8.69 35.47
C ALA A 632 32.82 -9.42 36.21
N GLY A 633 34.02 -8.84 36.24
CA GLY A 633 35.22 -9.37 36.90
C GLY A 633 35.40 -8.91 38.35
#